data_AF-A0A401FZL8-F1
#
_entry.id   AF-A0A401FZL8-F1
#
_cell.length_a   1.000
_cell.length_b   1.000
_cell.length_c   1.000
_cell.angle_alpha   90.00
_cell.angle_beta   90.00
_cell.angle_gamma   90.00
#
_symmetry.space_group_name_H-M   'P 1'
#
loop_
_entity.id
_entity.type
_entity.pdbx_description
1 polymer ?
#
loop_
_entity_poly.entity_id
_entity_poly.type
_entity_poly.pdbx_seq_one_letter_code
_entity_poly.pdbx_strand_id
1 'polypeptide(L)'
;MKKSIIIAGFVAVTAFTALLSTSPARQQVDLAENTQNVLQLHKTAVYDQFIEKNIAHCETKGKIKSRKGENINQYAYLMRMRADFFKTQKNELISEMERLDIGTKSHQMNRFLNEKFHSKILKKTSDS
;
A
#
# COMPACT_ATOMS: atom_id res chain seq x y z
N MET A 1 23.21 -76.21 -23.20
CA MET A 1 23.25 -74.99 -24.05
C MET A 1 21.80 -74.52 -24.20
N LYS A 2 21.33 -73.32 -23.88
CA LYS A 2 21.90 -72.01 -23.54
C LYS A 2 21.06 -71.37 -22.42
N LYS A 3 21.69 -70.48 -21.67
CA LYS A 3 21.22 -69.83 -20.43
C LYS A 3 20.25 -68.69 -20.68
N SER A 4 19.35 -68.51 -19.72
CA SER A 4 18.38 -67.43 -19.58
C SER A 4 19.02 -66.03 -19.63
N ILE A 5 18.32 -65.11 -20.27
CA ILE A 5 18.63 -63.68 -20.37
C ILE A 5 18.21 -63.03 -19.04
N ILE A 6 19.17 -62.44 -18.32
CA ILE A 6 18.90 -61.61 -17.14
C ILE A 6 18.78 -60.16 -17.64
N ILE A 7 17.56 -59.63 -17.60
CA ILE A 7 17.27 -58.21 -17.79
C ILE A 7 17.38 -57.56 -16.41
N ALA A 8 18.50 -56.88 -16.14
CA ALA A 8 18.68 -56.06 -14.95
C ALA A 8 19.21 -54.69 -15.41
N GLY A 9 18.29 -53.80 -15.81
CA GLY A 9 18.66 -52.49 -16.35
C GLY A 9 17.59 -51.42 -16.18
N PHE A 10 16.66 -51.56 -15.23
CA PHE A 10 15.51 -50.63 -15.13
C PHE A 10 15.08 -50.28 -13.70
N VAL A 11 16.02 -50.22 -12.74
CA VAL A 11 15.74 -49.78 -11.36
C VAL A 11 16.69 -48.68 -10.91
N ALA A 12 16.97 -47.70 -11.79
CA ALA A 12 17.77 -46.52 -11.43
C ALA A 12 17.16 -45.19 -11.84
N VAL A 13 15.93 -45.17 -12.38
CA VAL A 13 15.26 -43.92 -12.81
C VAL A 13 14.08 -43.54 -11.90
N THR A 14 13.59 -44.46 -11.07
CA THR A 14 12.43 -44.21 -10.18
C THR A 14 12.79 -43.83 -8.74
N ALA A 15 14.08 -43.70 -8.41
CA ALA A 15 14.53 -43.26 -7.08
C ALA A 15 15.03 -41.80 -7.04
N PHE A 16 15.05 -41.08 -8.17
CA PHE A 16 15.54 -39.69 -8.21
C PHE A 16 14.43 -38.63 -8.21
N THR A 17 13.17 -39.01 -8.44
CA THR A 17 12.02 -38.07 -8.38
C THR A 17 11.40 -37.96 -6.99
N ALA A 18 11.72 -38.85 -6.05
CA ALA A 18 11.22 -38.78 -4.68
C ALA A 18 12.14 -38.01 -3.71
N LEU A 19 13.35 -37.63 -4.15
CA LEU A 19 14.38 -36.99 -3.31
C LEU A 19 14.63 -35.51 -3.65
N LEU A 20 13.72 -34.88 -4.40
CA LEU A 20 13.69 -33.42 -4.61
C LEU A 20 12.49 -32.74 -3.94
N SER A 21 11.67 -33.48 -3.18
CA SER A 21 10.44 -32.97 -2.55
C SER A 21 10.66 -32.16 -1.27
N THR A 22 11.86 -32.14 -0.71
CA THR A 22 12.19 -31.36 0.50
C THR A 22 13.52 -30.64 0.33
N SER A 23 13.67 -29.87 -0.75
CA SER A 23 14.77 -28.92 -0.82
C SER A 23 14.49 -27.76 0.17
N PRO A 24 15.33 -27.55 1.20
CA PRO A 24 15.15 -26.48 2.18
C PRO A 24 15.16 -25.08 1.53
N ALA A 25 15.67 -24.96 0.30
CA ALA A 25 15.64 -23.74 -0.49
C ALA A 25 14.22 -23.28 -0.87
N ARG A 26 13.27 -24.21 -1.09
CA ARG A 26 11.88 -23.84 -1.49
C ARG A 26 11.08 -23.30 -0.30
N GLN A 27 11.22 -23.92 0.88
CA GLN A 27 10.61 -23.42 2.12
C GLN A 27 11.13 -22.04 2.54
N GLN A 28 12.37 -21.70 2.23
CA GLN A 28 12.91 -20.38 2.54
C GLN A 28 12.38 -19.27 1.61
N VAL A 29 12.08 -19.59 0.35
CA VAL A 29 11.50 -18.63 -0.61
C VAL A 29 10.05 -18.32 -0.24
N ASP A 30 9.24 -19.34 0.09
CA ASP A 30 7.83 -19.16 0.47
C ASP A 30 7.68 -18.32 1.77
N LEU A 31 8.61 -18.48 2.71
CA LEU A 31 8.59 -17.72 3.98
C LEU A 31 9.00 -16.26 3.80
N ALA A 32 9.99 -15.99 2.94
CA ALA A 32 10.44 -14.63 2.64
C ALA A 32 9.36 -13.82 1.88
N GLU A 33 8.71 -14.43 0.90
CA GLU A 33 7.62 -13.82 0.13
C GLU A 33 6.40 -13.53 1.02
N ASN A 34 6.02 -14.47 1.89
CA ASN A 34 4.92 -14.26 2.84
C ASN A 34 5.22 -13.11 3.82
N THR A 35 6.46 -12.99 4.29
CA THR A 35 6.88 -11.91 5.20
C THR A 35 6.79 -10.54 4.51
N GLN A 36 7.22 -10.44 3.25
CA GLN A 36 7.13 -9.18 2.49
C GLN A 36 5.68 -8.77 2.23
N ASN A 37 4.81 -9.72 1.89
CA ASN A 37 3.38 -9.46 1.69
C ASN A 37 2.70 -8.94 2.97
N VAL A 38 3.03 -9.51 4.14
CA VAL A 38 2.51 -9.04 5.43
C VAL A 38 3.01 -7.64 5.76
N LEU A 39 4.29 -7.34 5.52
CA LEU A 39 4.85 -6.00 5.76
C LEU A 39 4.21 -4.95 4.85
N GLN A 40 3.99 -5.28 3.58
CA GLN A 40 3.33 -4.39 2.65
C GLN A 40 1.89 -4.12 3.08
N LEU A 41 1.12 -5.17 3.41
CA LEU A 41 -0.25 -5.04 3.91
C LEU A 41 -0.33 -4.16 5.17
N HIS A 42 0.61 -4.35 6.11
CA HIS A 42 0.69 -3.53 7.31
C HIS A 42 0.93 -2.06 6.96
N LYS A 43 1.82 -1.78 6.00
CA LYS A 43 2.12 -0.43 5.56
C LYS A 43 0.92 0.26 4.91
N THR A 44 0.21 -0.45 4.04
CA THR A 44 -1.05 0.00 3.42
C THR A 44 -2.08 0.37 4.48
N ALA A 45 -2.26 -0.49 5.49
CA ALA A 45 -3.20 -0.25 6.59
C ALA A 45 -2.82 1.00 7.40
N VAL A 46 -1.53 1.24 7.63
CA VAL A 46 -1.05 2.46 8.30
C VAL A 46 -1.38 3.71 7.48
N TYR A 47 -1.20 3.68 6.16
CA TYR A 47 -1.56 4.79 5.29
C TYR A 47 -3.07 5.07 5.29
N ASP A 48 -3.88 4.02 5.15
CA ASP A 48 -5.34 4.14 5.15
C ASP A 48 -5.84 4.77 6.46
N GLN A 49 -5.42 4.23 7.60
CA GLN A 49 -5.77 4.80 8.91
C GLN A 49 -5.29 6.24 9.07
N PHE A 50 -4.13 6.59 8.52
CA PHE A 50 -3.62 7.95 8.59
C PHE A 50 -4.46 8.93 7.76
N ILE A 51 -4.89 8.53 6.56
CA ILE A 51 -5.76 9.34 5.70
C ILE A 51 -7.13 9.49 6.34
N GLU A 52 -7.72 8.41 6.89
CA GLU A 52 -9.01 8.47 7.61
C GLU A 52 -8.96 9.43 8.80
N LYS A 53 -7.88 9.40 9.60
CA LYS A 53 -7.67 10.37 10.69
C LYS A 53 -7.61 11.82 10.17
N ASN A 54 -6.95 12.04 9.03
CA ASN A 54 -6.89 13.35 8.39
C ASN A 54 -8.27 13.81 7.89
N ILE A 55 -9.06 12.92 7.29
CA ILE A 55 -10.44 13.20 6.86
C ILE A 55 -11.27 13.63 8.08
N ALA A 56 -11.29 12.83 9.14
CA ALA A 56 -12.05 13.14 10.35
C ALA A 56 -11.63 14.47 10.99
N HIS A 57 -10.32 14.77 11.00
CA HIS A 57 -9.81 16.05 11.47
C HIS A 57 -10.32 17.23 10.62
N CYS A 58 -10.21 17.10 9.29
CA CYS A 58 -10.65 18.12 8.34
C CYS A 58 -12.15 18.37 8.42
N GLU A 59 -12.97 17.32 8.53
CA GLU A 59 -14.42 17.44 8.72
C GLU A 59 -14.78 18.17 10.02
N THR A 60 -14.07 17.83 11.11
CA THR A 60 -14.27 18.49 12.40
C THR A 60 -13.98 19.98 12.31
N LYS A 61 -12.89 20.37 11.67
CA LYS A 61 -12.54 21.78 11.46
C LYS A 61 -13.43 22.47 10.42
N GLY A 62 -13.90 21.74 9.42
CA GLY A 62 -14.83 22.23 8.40
C GLY A 62 -16.21 22.55 8.93
N LYS A 63 -16.62 21.98 10.08
CA LYS A 63 -17.90 22.30 10.74
C LYS A 63 -17.89 23.65 11.48
N ILE A 64 -16.72 24.27 11.67
CA ILE A 64 -16.62 25.58 12.31
C ILE A 64 -17.34 26.62 11.44
N LYS A 65 -18.24 27.39 12.04
CA LYS A 65 -18.94 28.50 11.39
C LYS A 65 -18.87 29.72 12.30
N SER A 66 -18.28 30.81 11.81
CA SER A 66 -18.24 32.09 12.53
C SER A 66 -19.07 33.13 11.81
N ARG A 67 -19.89 33.89 12.54
CA ARG A 67 -20.68 35.00 11.96
C ARG A 67 -19.83 36.22 11.60
N LYS A 68 -18.62 36.34 12.15
CA LYS A 68 -17.80 37.57 12.07
C LYS A 68 -16.37 37.34 11.59
N GLY A 69 -15.92 36.09 11.47
CA GLY A 69 -14.55 35.77 11.07
C GLY A 69 -14.48 35.21 9.66
N GLU A 70 -14.29 36.07 8.67
CA GLU A 70 -14.13 35.64 7.26
C GLU A 70 -12.98 34.63 7.11
N ASN A 71 -11.83 34.90 7.73
CA ASN A 71 -10.69 33.99 7.75
C ASN A 71 -11.04 32.61 8.34
N ILE A 72 -11.93 32.57 9.35
CA ILE A 72 -12.37 31.31 9.97
C ILE A 72 -13.27 30.54 9.00
N ASN A 73 -14.14 31.24 8.27
CA ASN A 73 -15.02 30.62 7.29
C ASN A 73 -14.23 30.11 6.08
N GLN A 74 -13.24 30.88 5.59
CA GLN A 74 -12.33 30.45 4.54
C GLN A 74 -11.50 29.24 4.97
N TYR A 75 -10.98 29.24 6.19
CA TYR A 75 -10.29 28.09 6.75
C TYR A 75 -11.18 26.85 6.82
N ALA A 76 -12.42 27.00 7.31
CA ALA A 76 -13.38 25.91 7.35
C ALA A 76 -13.72 25.38 5.94
N TYR A 77 -13.83 26.27 4.96
CA TYR A 77 -14.03 25.92 3.56
C TYR A 77 -12.84 25.11 2.99
N LEU A 78 -11.60 25.56 3.22
CA LEU A 78 -10.38 24.83 2.84
C LEU A 78 -10.35 23.44 3.46
N MET A 79 -10.74 23.31 4.73
CA MET A 79 -10.79 22.02 5.42
C MET A 79 -11.83 21.07 4.82
N ARG A 80 -13.01 21.58 4.41
CA ARG A 80 -14.00 20.75 3.69
C ARG A 80 -13.47 20.27 2.36
N MET A 81 -12.91 21.17 1.54
CA MET A 81 -12.31 20.79 0.25
C MET A 81 -11.21 19.74 0.41
N ARG A 82 -10.40 19.86 1.47
CA ARG A 82 -9.34 18.89 1.77
C ARG A 82 -9.90 17.53 2.17
N ALA A 83 -10.94 17.49 3.00
CA ALA A 83 -11.63 16.24 3.34
C ALA A 83 -12.21 15.56 2.09
N ASP A 84 -12.89 16.32 1.23
CA ASP A 84 -13.49 15.81 0.00
C ASP A 84 -12.43 15.28 -0.97
N PHE A 85 -11.29 15.98 -1.09
CA PHE A 85 -10.14 15.51 -1.87
C PHE A 85 -9.64 14.16 -1.36
N PHE A 86 -9.37 14.04 -0.05
CA PHE A 86 -8.88 12.79 0.53
C PHE A 86 -9.87 11.63 0.39
N LYS A 87 -11.17 11.88 0.57
CA LYS A 87 -12.21 10.84 0.36
C LYS A 87 -12.23 10.35 -1.08
N THR A 88 -12.24 11.28 -2.04
CA THR A 88 -12.38 10.96 -3.46
C THR A 88 -11.14 10.26 -4.02
N GLN A 89 -9.97 10.58 -3.46
CA GLN A 89 -8.67 10.16 -4.00
C GLN A 89 -7.94 9.16 -3.10
N LYS A 90 -8.60 8.64 -2.06
CA LYS A 90 -7.96 7.83 -1.01
C LYS A 90 -7.11 6.69 -1.59
N ASN A 91 -7.72 5.87 -2.44
CA ASN A 91 -7.07 4.70 -3.02
C ASN A 91 -5.87 5.09 -3.89
N GLU A 92 -6.00 6.16 -4.69
CA GLU A 92 -4.91 6.66 -5.53
C GLU A 92 -3.75 7.18 -4.67
N LEU A 93 -4.05 7.93 -3.60
CA LEU A 93 -3.05 8.42 -2.66
C LEU A 93 -2.30 7.29 -1.97
N ILE A 94 -3.01 6.24 -1.53
CA ILE A 94 -2.39 5.05 -0.91
C ILE A 94 -1.46 4.35 -1.91
N SER A 95 -1.94 4.05 -3.13
CA SER A 95 -1.14 3.42 -4.18
C SER A 95 0.12 4.25 -4.52
N GLU A 96 0.00 5.57 -4.55
CA GLU A 96 1.15 6.45 -4.75
C GLU A 96 2.12 6.46 -3.57
N MET A 97 1.62 6.45 -2.34
CA MET A 97 2.47 6.37 -1.13
C MET A 97 3.22 5.04 -1.02
N GLU A 98 2.63 3.96 -1.54
CA GLU A 98 3.30 2.66 -1.68
C GLU A 98 4.37 2.73 -2.76
N ARG A 99 4.00 3.17 -3.97
CA ARG A 99 4.91 3.29 -5.11
C ARG A 99 6.13 4.17 -4.83
N LEU A 100 5.94 5.25 -4.07
CA LEU A 100 6.98 6.21 -3.71
C LEU A 100 7.67 5.90 -2.37
N ASP A 101 7.27 4.82 -1.70
CA ASP A 101 7.81 4.42 -0.40
C ASP A 101 7.80 5.56 0.65
N ILE A 102 6.72 6.36 0.69
CA ILE A 102 6.55 7.48 1.63
C ILE A 102 6.47 6.92 3.06
N GLY A 103 7.59 6.81 3.78
CA GLY A 103 7.66 6.13 5.08
C GLY A 103 6.51 6.44 6.07
N THR A 104 6.30 5.53 7.03
CA THR A 104 5.13 5.55 7.94
C THR A 104 5.17 6.63 9.02
N LYS A 105 6.16 7.53 9.01
CA LYS A 105 6.23 8.64 9.97
C LYS A 105 5.23 9.72 9.57
N SER A 106 4.46 10.22 10.54
CA SER A 106 3.36 11.18 10.29
C SER A 106 3.78 12.43 9.52
N HIS A 107 4.99 12.95 9.73
CA HIS A 107 5.47 14.13 9.00
C HIS A 107 5.73 13.85 7.51
N GLN A 108 6.18 12.65 7.15
CA GLN A 108 6.41 12.26 5.75
C GLN A 108 5.09 12.15 5.01
N MET A 109 4.12 11.45 5.63
CA MET A 109 2.77 11.29 5.09
C MET A 109 2.05 12.64 4.99
N ASN A 110 2.11 13.49 6.02
CA ASN A 110 1.51 14.83 5.98
C ASN A 110 2.12 15.70 4.88
N ARG A 111 3.44 15.68 4.72
CA ARG A 111 4.12 16.42 3.65
C ARG A 111 3.61 15.99 2.29
N PHE A 112 3.60 14.68 2.02
CA PHE A 112 3.08 14.12 0.77
C PHE A 112 1.63 14.53 0.50
N LEU A 113 0.74 14.35 1.48
CA LEU A 113 -0.69 14.68 1.32
C LEU A 113 -0.92 16.17 1.08
N ASN A 114 -0.16 17.04 1.76
CA ASN A 114 -0.22 18.49 1.54
C ASN A 114 0.23 18.85 0.12
N GLU A 115 1.39 18.34 -0.32
CA GLU A 115 1.91 18.59 -1.66
C GLU A 115 0.90 18.16 -2.74
N LYS A 116 0.30 16.97 -2.58
CA LYS A 116 -0.75 16.48 -3.48
C LYS A 116 -1.98 17.37 -3.51
N PHE A 117 -2.51 17.74 -2.36
CA PHE A 117 -3.67 18.62 -2.27
C PHE A 117 -3.40 19.99 -2.92
N HIS A 118 -2.29 20.65 -2.57
CA HIS A 118 -1.95 21.95 -3.12
C HIS A 118 -1.71 21.91 -4.63
N SER A 119 -1.05 20.87 -5.14
CA SER A 119 -0.84 20.71 -6.59
C SER A 119 -2.14 20.60 -7.38
N LYS A 120 -3.18 19.97 -6.81
CA LYS A 120 -4.48 19.76 -7.46
C LYS A 120 -5.35 21.01 -7.39
N ILE A 121 -5.28 21.76 -6.29
CA ILE A 121 -6.01 23.04 -6.13
C ILE A 121 -5.39 24.13 -6.99
N LEU A 122 -4.06 24.27 -7.00
CA LEU A 122 -3.37 25.30 -7.80
C LEU A 122 -3.54 25.11 -9.30
N LYS A 123 -3.64 23.85 -9.78
CA LYS A 123 -3.93 23.59 -11.20
C LYS A 123 -5.33 24.08 -11.61
N LYS A 124 -6.34 23.89 -10.75
CA LYS A 124 -7.71 24.32 -11.05
C LYS A 124 -7.88 25.83 -11.17
N THR A 125 -7.02 26.61 -10.51
CA THR A 125 -7.08 28.08 -10.55
C THR A 125 -6.35 28.70 -11.75
N SER A 126 -5.53 27.93 -12.47
CA SER A 126 -4.80 28.40 -13.66
C SER A 126 -5.60 28.24 -14.95
N ASP A 127 -6.60 27.36 -14.93
CA ASP A 127 -7.41 26.97 -16.09
C ASP A 127 -8.83 27.58 -16.06
N SER A 128 -9.13 28.47 -15.10
CA SER A 128 -10.41 29.19 -14.94
C SER A 128 -10.21 30.69 -15.10
#